data_AF-A0A6L9EV20-F1
#
_entry.id   AF-A0A6L9EV20-F1
#
_cell.length_a   1.000
_cell.length_b   1.000
_cell.length_c   1.000
_cell.angle_alpha   90.00
_cell.angle_beta   90.00
_cell.angle_gamma   90.00
#
_symmetry.space_group_name_H-M   'P 1'
#
loop_
_entity.id
_entity.type
_entity.pdbx_description
1 polymer ?
#
loop_
_entity_poly.entity_id
_entity_poly.type
_entity_poly.pdbx_seq_one_letter_code
_entity_poly.pdbx_strand_id
1 'polypeptide(L)'
;MDNRDSELIIKLAREGKPISRILEEDFPNYDYWDIYFAVNDAGERSSVGVKRKITNRLYKLTSLSKSEQEDVIREIDELVCFLYDRYKESQQKLDDIRSIMDR
;
A
#
# COMPACT_ATOMS: atom_id res chain seq x y z
N MET A 1 -9.46 -15.96 -10.19
CA MET A 1 -8.03 -15.65 -10.40
C MET A 1 -7.20 -16.85 -9.97
N ASP A 2 -6.16 -17.23 -10.74
CA ASP A 2 -5.18 -18.26 -10.32
C ASP A 2 -4.24 -17.67 -9.25
N ASN A 3 -3.72 -18.51 -8.35
CA ASN A 3 -2.84 -18.09 -7.25
C ASN A 3 -1.59 -17.35 -7.75
N ARG A 4 -1.02 -17.78 -8.88
CA ARG A 4 0.16 -17.14 -9.49
C ARG A 4 -0.14 -15.72 -9.97
N ASP A 5 -1.32 -15.51 -10.53
CA ASP A 5 -1.76 -14.18 -10.96
C ASP A 5 -1.95 -13.27 -9.75
N SER A 6 -2.60 -13.78 -8.68
CA SER A 6 -2.76 -13.04 -7.43
C SER A 6 -1.43 -12.64 -6.81
N GLU A 7 -0.46 -13.56 -6.74
CA GLU A 7 0.89 -13.28 -6.21
C GLU A 7 1.59 -12.17 -7.01
N LEU A 8 1.49 -12.21 -8.34
CA LEU A 8 2.12 -11.20 -9.19
C LEU A 8 1.42 -9.84 -9.10
N ILE A 9 0.10 -9.81 -9.02
CA ILE A 9 -0.70 -8.60 -8.78
C ILE A 9 -0.30 -7.95 -7.45
N ILE A 10 -0.23 -8.75 -6.38
CA ILE A 10 0.17 -8.30 -5.04
C ILE A 10 1.59 -7.72 -5.09
N LYS A 11 2.51 -8.40 -5.78
CA LYS A 11 3.89 -7.93 -5.94
C LYS A 11 3.97 -6.59 -6.66
N LEU A 12 3.28 -6.45 -7.80
CA LEU A 12 3.26 -5.20 -8.58
C LEU A 12 2.65 -4.03 -7.79
N ALA A 13 1.57 -4.30 -7.05
CA ALA A 13 0.95 -3.32 -6.16
C ALA A 13 1.88 -2.92 -5.00
N ARG A 14 2.61 -3.89 -4.43
CA ARG A 14 3.65 -3.65 -3.41
C ARG A 14 4.78 -2.78 -3.94
N GLU A 15 5.15 -2.98 -5.20
CA GLU A 15 6.13 -2.18 -5.95
C GLU A 15 5.62 -0.78 -6.34
N GLY A 16 4.37 -0.46 -6.00
CA GLY A 16 3.80 0.87 -6.19
C GLY A 16 3.12 1.07 -7.54
N LYS A 17 2.98 0.03 -8.37
CA LYS A 17 2.20 0.11 -9.61
C LYS A 17 0.72 0.33 -9.26
N PRO A 18 0.05 1.37 -9.79
CA PRO A 18 -1.36 1.62 -9.52
C PRO A 18 -2.25 0.47 -10.01
N ILE A 19 -3.36 0.17 -9.30
CA ILE A 19 -4.32 -0.89 -9.68
C ILE A 19 -4.79 -0.74 -11.14
N SER A 20 -5.10 0.48 -11.58
CA SER A 20 -5.51 0.73 -12.97
C SER A 20 -4.43 0.36 -13.98
N ARG A 21 -3.16 0.64 -13.67
CA ARG A 21 -2.01 0.28 -14.50
C ARG A 21 -1.75 -1.22 -14.49
N ILE A 22 -1.92 -1.89 -13.35
CA ILE A 22 -1.81 -3.36 -13.25
C ILE A 22 -2.86 -4.02 -14.15
N LEU A 23 -4.11 -3.53 -14.09
CA LEU A 23 -5.19 -4.01 -14.95
C LEU A 23 -4.89 -3.78 -16.44
N GLU A 24 -4.57 -2.53 -16.82
CA GLU A 24 -4.41 -2.13 -18.23
C GLU A 24 -3.20 -2.78 -18.90
N GLU A 25 -2.08 -2.93 -18.17
CA GLU A 25 -0.80 -3.32 -18.75
C GLU A 25 -0.45 -4.81 -18.55
N ASP A 26 -0.83 -5.42 -17.42
CA ASP A 26 -0.38 -6.77 -17.06
C ASP A 26 -1.53 -7.81 -17.03
N PHE A 27 -2.74 -7.38 -16.70
CA PHE A 27 -3.87 -8.27 -16.40
C PHE A 27 -5.19 -7.86 -17.10
N PRO A 28 -5.20 -7.59 -18.43
CA PRO A 28 -6.38 -7.06 -19.12
C PRO A 28 -7.56 -8.03 -19.23
N ASN A 29 -7.35 -9.30 -18.89
CA ASN A 29 -8.39 -10.34 -18.90
C ASN A 29 -9.22 -10.39 -17.60
N TYR A 30 -8.82 -9.63 -16.58
CA TYR A 30 -9.56 -9.49 -15.32
C TYR A 30 -10.36 -8.19 -15.30
N ASP A 31 -11.20 -8.02 -14.28
CA ASP A 31 -11.82 -6.72 -14.02
C ASP A 31 -11.11 -5.94 -12.90
N TYR A 32 -11.46 -4.67 -12.75
CA TYR A 32 -10.89 -3.81 -11.72
C TYR A 32 -11.09 -4.35 -10.30
N TRP A 33 -12.25 -4.97 -10.04
CA TRP A 33 -12.59 -5.49 -8.72
C TRP A 33 -11.78 -6.73 -8.38
N ASP A 34 -11.51 -7.61 -9.34
CA ASP A 34 -10.62 -8.76 -9.18
C ASP A 34 -9.24 -8.33 -8.68
N ILE A 35 -8.63 -7.33 -9.35
CA ILE A 35 -7.33 -6.78 -8.98
C ILE A 35 -7.44 -6.07 -7.62
N TYR A 36 -8.49 -5.29 -7.40
CA TYR A 36 -8.71 -4.57 -6.14
C TYR A 36 -8.82 -5.53 -4.95
N PHE A 37 -9.60 -6.60 -5.04
CA PHE A 37 -9.74 -7.57 -3.95
C PHE A 37 -8.43 -8.32 -3.70
N ALA A 38 -7.74 -8.78 -4.75
CA ALA A 38 -6.44 -9.44 -4.60
C ALA A 38 -5.42 -8.58 -3.83
N VAL A 39 -5.37 -7.27 -4.13
CA VAL A 39 -4.49 -6.32 -3.43
C VAL A 39 -4.96 -6.08 -1.99
N ASN A 40 -6.23 -5.76 -1.78
CA ASN A 40 -6.72 -5.40 -0.44
C ASN A 40 -6.77 -6.58 0.54
N ASP A 41 -7.13 -7.78 0.08
CA ASP A 41 -7.19 -8.99 0.93
C ASP A 41 -5.80 -9.44 1.37
N ALA A 42 -4.78 -9.15 0.56
CA ALA A 42 -3.38 -9.34 0.94
C ALA A 42 -2.86 -8.28 1.94
N GLY A 43 -3.72 -7.34 2.37
CA GLY A 43 -3.34 -6.25 3.27
C GLY A 43 -2.50 -5.16 2.61
N GLU A 44 -2.33 -5.22 1.28
CA GLU A 44 -1.62 -4.18 0.53
C GLU A 44 -2.48 -2.91 0.49
N ARG A 45 -1.85 -1.76 0.75
CA ARG A 45 -2.52 -0.47 0.74
C ARG A 45 -1.69 0.51 -0.08
N SER A 46 -2.33 1.24 -0.98
CA SER A 46 -1.64 2.31 -1.71
C SER A 46 -1.21 3.41 -0.74
N SER A 47 -0.04 4.02 -0.97
CA SER A 47 0.45 5.12 -0.12
C SER A 47 -0.54 6.29 -0.05
N VAL A 48 -1.25 6.56 -1.15
CA VAL A 48 -2.32 7.57 -1.21
C VAL A 48 -3.52 7.17 -0.35
N GLY A 49 -3.93 5.90 -0.40
CA GLY A 49 -5.01 5.37 0.44
C GLY A 49 -4.67 5.45 1.93
N VAL A 50 -3.44 5.09 2.29
CA VAL A 50 -2.94 5.20 3.68
C VAL A 50 -2.89 6.65 4.13
N LYS A 51 -2.34 7.56 3.31
CA LYS A 51 -2.36 9.00 3.61
C LYS A 51 -3.78 9.51 3.86
N ARG A 52 -4.74 9.18 2.97
CA ARG A 52 -6.15 9.59 3.13
C ARG A 52 -6.74 9.04 4.43
N LYS A 53 -6.43 7.79 4.79
CA LYS A 53 -6.86 7.19 6.05
C LYS A 53 -6.29 7.93 7.26
N ILE A 54 -4.99 8.23 7.27
CA ILE A 54 -4.33 9.05 8.31
C ILE A 54 -5.04 10.41 8.45
N THR A 55 -5.25 11.12 7.34
CA THR A 55 -5.93 12.43 7.35
C THR A 55 -7.34 12.33 7.96
N ASN A 56 -8.13 11.32 7.58
CA ASN A 56 -9.47 11.13 8.14
C ASN A 56 -9.43 10.82 9.64
N ARG A 57 -8.44 10.04 10.10
CA ARG A 57 -8.24 9.77 11.54
C ARG A 57 -7.84 11.02 12.31
N LEU A 58 -6.95 11.84 11.76
CA LEU A 58 -6.55 13.12 12.35
C LEU A 58 -7.74 14.07 12.51
N TYR A 59 -8.61 14.18 11.50
CA TYR A 59 -9.83 14.99 11.63
C TYR A 59 -10.76 14.44 12.72
N LYS A 60 -10.88 13.11 12.81
CA LYS A 60 -11.73 12.45 13.82
C LYS A 60 -11.23 12.69 15.26
N LEU A 61 -9.93 12.85 15.50
CA LEU A 61 -9.39 13.11 16.85
C LEU A 61 -10.07 14.30 17.54
N THR A 62 -10.44 15.33 16.77
CA THR A 62 -11.04 16.57 17.31
C THR A 62 -12.38 16.37 18.01
N SER A 63 -13.10 15.27 17.72
CA SER A 63 -14.42 14.99 18.28
C SER A 63 -14.45 13.84 19.29
N LEU A 64 -13.29 13.26 19.61
CA LEU A 64 -13.18 12.07 20.47
C LEU A 64 -12.82 12.42 21.92
N SER A 65 -13.21 11.55 22.85
CA SER A 65 -12.74 11.60 24.24
C SER A 65 -11.25 11.27 24.33
N LYS A 66 -10.59 11.64 25.43
CA LYS A 66 -9.16 11.35 25.64
C LYS A 66 -8.82 9.85 25.50
N SER A 67 -9.67 8.98 26.04
CA SER A 67 -9.46 7.52 25.94
C SER A 67 -9.52 7.04 24.50
N GLU A 68 -10.47 7.52 23.71
CA GLU A 68 -10.61 7.14 22.29
C GLU A 68 -9.51 7.76 21.42
N GLN A 69 -8.99 8.93 21.81
CA GLN A 69 -7.86 9.55 21.12
C GLN A 69 -6.61 8.67 21.19
N GLU A 70 -6.32 8.01 22.32
CA GLU A 70 -5.16 7.12 22.44
C GLU A 70 -5.20 5.95 21.46
N ASP A 71 -6.37 5.34 21.26
CA ASP A 71 -6.54 4.26 20.28
C ASP A 71 -6.31 4.77 18.85
N VAL A 72 -6.86 5.95 18.51
CA VAL A 72 -6.70 6.53 17.18
C VAL A 72 -5.26 6.99 16.92
N ILE A 73 -4.56 7.50 17.94
CA ILE A 73 -3.14 7.86 17.84
C ILE A 73 -2.31 6.61 17.55
N ARG A 74 -2.57 5.49 18.24
CA ARG A 74 -1.90 4.20 17.95
C ARG A 74 -2.17 3.74 16.51
N GLU A 75 -3.42 3.80 16.04
CA GLU A 75 -3.74 3.44 14.65
C GLU A 75 -2.99 4.36 13.65
N ILE A 76 -2.88 5.66 13.94
CA ILE A 76 -2.14 6.59 13.08
C ILE A 76 -0.64 6.22 13.04
N ASP A 77 -0.04 5.90 14.19
CA ASP A 77 1.37 5.49 14.28
C ASP A 77 1.65 4.23 13.45
N GLU A 78 0.78 3.22 13.53
CA GLU A 78 0.86 2.02 12.70
C GLU A 78 0.80 2.34 11.19
N LEU A 79 -0.08 3.26 10.78
CA LEU A 79 -0.21 3.69 9.39
C LEU A 79 1.03 4.48 8.92
N VAL A 80 1.65 5.25 9.81
CA VAL A 80 2.91 5.98 9.52
C VAL A 80 4.07 5.01 9.41
N CYS A 81 4.21 4.06 10.34
CA CYS A 81 5.21 3.01 10.29
C CYS A 81 5.11 2.22 8.98
N PHE A 82 3.89 1.83 8.57
CA PHE A 82 3.67 1.18 7.29
C PHE A 82 4.20 1.99 6.10
N LEU A 83 3.98 3.31 6.07
CA LEU A 83 4.51 4.17 5.00
C LEU A 83 6.04 4.27 5.04
N TYR A 84 6.63 4.31 6.23
CA TYR A 84 8.08 4.35 6.41
C TYR A 84 8.75 3.06 5.93
N ASP A 85 8.21 1.89 6.32
CA ASP A 85 8.75 0.60 5.91
C ASP A 85 8.69 0.43 4.39
N ARG A 86 7.57 0.81 3.77
CA ARG A 86 7.41 0.87 2.30
C ARG A 86 8.47 1.74 1.63
N TYR A 87 8.72 2.92 2.19
CA TYR A 87 9.74 3.83 1.65
C TYR A 87 11.14 3.20 1.75
N LYS A 88 11.47 2.61 2.90
CA LYS A 88 12.74 1.93 3.13
C LYS A 88 12.96 0.75 2.15
N GLU A 89 11.94 -0.08 1.95
CA GLU A 89 11.98 -1.17 0.97
C GLU A 89 12.20 -0.66 -0.45
N SER A 90 11.52 0.43 -0.82
CA SER A 90 11.67 1.05 -2.15
C SER A 90 13.09 1.62 -2.35
N GLN A 91 13.65 2.25 -1.31
CA GLN A 91 15.02 2.77 -1.35
C GLN A 91 16.05 1.64 -1.48
N GLN A 92 15.90 0.56 -0.72
CA GLN A 92 16.77 -0.61 -0.84
C GLN A 92 16.77 -1.18 -2.26
N LYS A 93 15.60 -1.33 -2.88
CA LYS A 93 15.50 -1.79 -4.27
C LYS A 93 16.21 -0.87 -5.26
N LEU A 94 16.12 0.45 -5.08
CA LEU A 94 16.84 1.41 -5.93
C LEU A 94 18.35 1.30 -5.77
N ASP A 95 18.82 1.09 -4.54
CA ASP A 95 20.25 0.93 -4.27
C ASP A 95 20.78 -0.40 -4.83
N ASP A 96 19.98 -1.48 -4.78
CA ASP A 96 20.30 -2.75 -5.43
C ASP A 96 20.43 -2.58 -6.95
N ILE A 97 19.50 -1.86 -7.59
CA ILE A 97 19.56 -1.56 -9.04
C ILE A 97 20.83 -0.77 -9.37
N ARG A 98 21.15 0.29 -8.60
CA ARG A 98 22.38 1.08 -8.79
C ARG A 98 23.63 0.21 -8.69
N SER A 99 23.69 -0.69 -7.71
CA SER A 99 24.84 -1.59 -7.52
C SER A 99 25.08 -2.54 -8.70
N ILE A 100 24.02 -2.91 -9.43
CA ILE A 100 24.10 -3.74 -10.63
C ILE A 100 24.52 -2.90 -11.85
N MET A 101 24.03 -1.66 -11.94
CA MET A 101 24.36 -0.74 -13.05
C MET A 101 25.78 -0.18 -12.98
N ASP A 102 26.32 0.01 -11.77
CA ASP A 102 27.68 0.51 -11.53
C ASP A 102 28.76 -0.60 -11.62
N ARG A 103 28.35 -1.82 -12.00
CA ARG A 103 29.21 -2.99 -12.27
C ARG A 103 29.46 -3.18 -13.76
#